data_AF-A0A5K0VYX0-F1
#
_entry.id   AF-A0A5K0VYX0-F1
#
_cell.length_a   1.000
_cell.length_b   1.000
_cell.length_c   1.000
_cell.angle_alpha   90.00
_cell.angle_beta   90.00
_cell.angle_gamma   90.00
#
_symmetry.space_group_name_H-M   'P 1'
#
loop_
_entity.id
_entity.type
_entity.pdbx_description
1 polymer ?
#
loop_
_entity_poly.entity_id
_entity_poly.type
_entity_poly.pdbx_seq_one_letter_code
_entity_poly.pdbx_strand_id
1 'polypeptide(L)' 'GSAQGFHDQRGVPVSLEVVHREVLVRIYDHRVDVFFDRVDEIGTFEPILRHGQGPRLLGHFPNGRVEEFIHAR' A
#
# COMPACT_ATOMS: atom_id res chain seq x y z
N GLY A 1 24.48 25.04 -14.74
CA GLY A 1 24.08 24.12 -15.83
C GLY A 1 22.60 23.93 -15.74
N SER A 2 21.85 24.40 -16.73
CA SER A 2 20.39 24.35 -16.79
C SER A 2 19.89 22.92 -16.95
N ALA A 3 19.03 22.45 -16.04
CA ALA A 3 18.34 21.17 -16.16
C ALA A 3 17.39 21.24 -17.35
N GLN A 4 17.66 20.45 -18.40
CA GLN A 4 16.74 20.31 -19.53
C GLN A 4 15.53 19.50 -19.05
N GLY A 5 14.35 20.11 -19.05
CA GLY A 5 13.10 19.44 -18.66
C GLY A 5 12.70 18.36 -19.67
N PHE A 6 12.01 17.33 -19.20
CA PHE A 6 11.45 16.30 -20.08
C PHE A 6 10.15 16.82 -20.71
N HIS A 7 9.96 16.59 -22.02
CA HIS A 7 8.76 16.98 -22.75
C HIS A 7 8.03 15.72 -23.26
N ASP A 8 6.70 15.72 -23.27
CA ASP A 8 5.93 14.65 -23.89
C ASP A 8 6.01 14.73 -25.43
N GLN A 9 5.44 13.75 -26.12
CA GLN A 9 5.38 13.67 -27.58
C GLN A 9 4.58 14.82 -28.26
N ARG A 10 3.98 15.72 -27.48
CA ARG A 10 3.31 16.96 -27.93
C ARG A 10 4.08 18.22 -27.52
N GLY A 11 5.28 18.07 -26.96
CA GLY A 11 6.12 19.17 -26.50
C GLY A 11 5.69 19.77 -25.15
N VAL A 12 4.74 19.16 -24.44
CA VAL A 12 4.27 19.65 -23.14
C VAL A 12 5.32 19.31 -22.08
N PRO A 13 5.78 20.27 -21.27
CA PRO A 13 6.72 19.99 -20.19
C PRO A 13 6.09 18.98 -19.22
N VAL A 14 6.79 17.86 -19.01
CA VAL A 14 6.41 16.81 -18.08
C VAL A 14 7.15 17.09 -16.77
N SER A 15 6.42 17.58 -15.78
CA SER A 15 6.89 17.51 -14.40
C SER A 15 6.81 16.05 -13.95
N LEU A 16 7.96 15.43 -13.71
CA LEU A 16 8.00 14.18 -12.94
C LEU A 16 7.67 14.56 -11.50
N GLU A 17 6.38 14.53 -11.17
CA GLU A 17 5.93 14.72 -9.80
C GLU A 17 6.42 13.50 -9.01
N VAL A 18 7.43 13.72 -8.17
CA VAL A 18 7.89 12.71 -7.22
C VAL A 18 6.85 12.66 -6.11
N VAL A 19 5.92 11.72 -6.22
CA VAL A 19 4.90 11.49 -5.19
C VAL A 19 5.51 10.65 -4.08
N HIS A 20 5.65 11.24 -2.89
CA HIS A 20 5.97 10.49 -1.68
C HIS A 20 4.70 9.81 -1.15
N ARG A 21 4.76 8.49 -0.94
CA ARG A 21 3.65 7.71 -0.39
C ARG A 21 4.08 6.98 0.87
N GLU A 22 3.40 7.28 1.98
CA GLU A 22 3.55 6.53 3.22
C GLU A 22 2.64 5.30 3.22
N VAL A 23 3.16 4.20 3.74
CA VAL A 23 2.46 2.91 3.82
C VAL A 23 2.70 2.27 5.17
N LEU A 24 1.75 1.45 5.63
CA LEU A 24 1.92 0.60 6.78
C LEU A 24 2.32 -0.80 6.33
N VAL A 25 3.44 -1.32 6.83
CA VAL A 25 3.88 -2.70 6.59
C VAL A 25 3.64 -3.53 7.85
N ARG A 26 2.86 -4.61 7.73
CA ARG A 26 2.60 -5.55 8.82
C ARG A 26 3.32 -6.85 8.53
N ILE A 27 4.20 -7.27 9.44
CA ILE A 27 4.96 -8.51 9.35
C ILE A 27 4.35 -9.51 10.33
N TYR A 28 4.04 -10.71 9.83
CA TYR A 28 3.59 -11.82 10.68
C TYR A 28 4.81 -12.61 11.15
N ASP A 29 4.82 -12.96 12.43
CA ASP A 29 5.82 -13.88 12.97
C ASP A 29 5.32 -15.33 12.84
N HIS A 30 6.26 -16.27 12.85
CA HIS A 30 6.02 -17.72 12.75
C HIS A 30 5.10 -18.28 13.86
N ARG A 31 4.90 -17.54 14.96
CA ARG A 31 4.07 -17.97 16.10
C ARG A 31 2.63 -17.47 16.05
N VAL A 32 2.28 -16.66 15.05
CA VAL A 32 0.95 -16.04 14.94
C VAL A 32 -0.08 -17.03 14.37
N ASP A 33 0.36 -18.13 13.75
CA ASP A 33 -0.48 -19.16 13.14
C ASP A 33 -1.32 -19.98 14.15
N VAL A 34 -1.04 -19.81 15.44
CA VAL A 34 -1.78 -20.46 16.54
C VAL A 34 -3.05 -19.68 16.93
N PHE A 35 -3.11 -18.37 16.61
CA PHE A 35 -4.21 -17.50 17.04
C PHE A 35 -5.07 -16.99 15.87
N PHE A 36 -4.57 -17.04 14.63
CA PHE A 36 -5.28 -16.53 13.46
C PHE A 36 -5.10 -17.48 12.27
N ASP A 37 -6.19 -18.02 11.74
CA ASP A 37 -6.16 -18.74 10.47
C ASP A 37 -5.93 -17.71 9.36
N ARG A 38 -4.77 -17.78 8.70
CA ARG A 38 -4.35 -16.81 7.68
C ARG A 38 -5.29 -16.79 6.48
N VAL A 39 -5.98 -17.89 6.18
CA VAL A 39 -6.91 -17.98 5.05
C VAL A 39 -8.21 -17.25 5.38
N ASP A 40 -8.72 -17.42 6.60
CA ASP A 40 -9.92 -16.73 7.08
C ASP A 40 -9.66 -15.24 7.33
N GLU A 41 -8.46 -14.87 7.77
CA GLU A 41 -8.08 -13.46 7.95
C GLU A 41 -8.08 -12.74 6.59
N ILE A 42 -7.37 -13.25 5.58
CA ILE A 42 -7.32 -12.60 4.27
C ILE A 42 -8.70 -12.57 3.60
N GLY A 43 -9.46 -13.67 3.68
CA GLY A 43 -10.81 -13.79 3.12
C GLY A 43 -11.86 -12.88 3.79
N THR A 44 -11.69 -12.58 5.08
CA THR A 44 -12.58 -11.68 5.83
C THR A 44 -12.15 -10.21 5.72
N PHE A 45 -10.85 -9.93 5.64
CA PHE A 45 -10.33 -8.57 5.56
C PHE A 45 -10.59 -7.92 4.21
N GLU A 46 -10.45 -8.63 3.10
CA GLU A 46 -10.59 -8.01 1.78
C GLU A 46 -11.98 -7.40 1.53
N PRO A 47 -13.10 -8.07 1.89
CA PRO A 47 -14.44 -7.48 1.80
C PRO A 47 -14.67 -6.33 2.80
N ILE A 48 -14.24 -6.47 4.06
CA ILE A 48 -14.44 -5.45 5.11
C ILE A 48 -13.69 -4.16 4.79
N LEU A 49 -12.44 -4.28 4.33
CA LEU A 49 -11.61 -3.13 3.91
C LEU A 49 -12.16 -2.45 2.66
N ARG A 50 -12.76 -3.21 1.72
CA ARG A 50 -13.44 -2.66 0.53
C ARG A 50 -14.69 -1.86 0.88
N HIS A 51 -15.37 -2.17 1.98
CA HIS A 51 -16.53 -1.41 2.48
C HIS A 51 -16.16 -0.14 3.27
N GLY A 52 -14.86 0.23 3.30
CA GLY A 52 -14.40 1.47 3.94
C GLY A 52 -14.27 1.38 5.46
N GLN A 53 -14.36 0.18 6.04
CA GLN A 53 -14.10 -0.06 7.46
C GLN A 53 -12.68 -0.58 7.66
N GLY A 54 -11.70 0.33 7.66
CA GLY A 54 -10.30 0.05 7.96
C GLY A 54 -9.31 0.55 6.88
N PRO A 55 -7.99 0.42 7.13
CA PRO A 55 -6.95 0.84 6.18
C PRO A 55 -6.99 -0.01 4.91
N ARG A 56 -6.97 0.63 3.73
CA ARG A 56 -7.04 -0.09 2.45
C ARG A 56 -5.84 -1.04 2.28
N LEU A 57 -6.10 -2.30 1.96
CA LEU A 57 -5.07 -3.27 1.59
C LEU A 57 -4.47 -2.90 0.22
N LEU A 58 -3.15 -2.70 0.17
CA LEU A 58 -2.40 -2.40 -1.05
C LEU A 58 -1.75 -3.65 -1.65
N GLY A 59 -1.47 -4.66 -0.83
CA GLY A 59 -0.95 -5.95 -1.26
C GLY A 59 -0.63 -6.88 -0.09
N HIS A 60 -0.42 -8.16 -0.38
CA HIS A 60 -0.01 -9.16 0.61
C HIS A 60 1.15 -10.01 0.07
N PHE A 61 1.89 -10.62 0.99
CA PHE A 61 3.00 -11.53 0.69
C PHE A 61 3.04 -12.64 1.75
N PRO A 62 3.80 -13.72 1.56
CA PRO A 62 3.73 -14.90 2.43
C PRO A 62 3.87 -14.61 3.94
N ASN A 63 4.57 -13.54 4.30
CA ASN A 63 4.93 -13.22 5.68
C ASN A 63 4.36 -11.87 6.14
N GLY A 64 3.36 -11.31 5.45
CA GLY A 64 2.85 -9.99 5.81
C GLY A 64 1.96 -9.35 4.77
N ARG A 65 1.68 -8.07 4.99
CA ARG A 65 0.89 -7.24 4.08
C ARG A 65 1.27 -5.76 4.13
N VAL A 66 0.86 -5.05 3.08
CA VAL A 66 1.03 -3.60 2.92
C VAL A 66 -0.35 -2.96 2.91
N GLU A 67 -0.56 -2.01 3.80
CA GLU A 67 -1.80 -1.25 3.98
C GLU A 67 -1.57 0.24 3.73
N GLU A 68 -2.65 0.95 3.44
CA GLU A 68 -2.67 2.42 3.47
C GLU A 68 -2.30 2.93 4.85
N PHE A 69 -1.40 3.91 4.91
CA PHE A 69 -1.07 4.56 6.15
C PHE A 69 -2.19 5.52 6.57
N ILE A 70 -2.71 5.36 7.78
CA ILE A 70 -3.71 6.27 8.34
C ILE A 70 -2.98 7.26 9.23
N HIS A 71 -3.00 8.54 8.87
CA HIS A 71 -2.56 9.63 9.74
C HIS A 71 -3.62 9.89 10.82
N ALA A 72 -3.68 9.02 11.83
CA ALA A 72 -4.44 9.29 13.05
C ALA A 72 -3.64 10.25 13.97
N ARG A 73 -4.35 11.13 14.67
CA ARG A 73 -3.77 12.06 15.67
C ARG A 73 -3.80 11.48 17.06
#